data_AF-A0A4Y8IUR5-F1
#
_entry.id   AF-A0A4Y8IUR5-F1
#
_cell.length_a   1.000
_cell.length_b   1.000
_cell.length_c   1.000
_cell.angle_alpha   90.00
_cell.angle_beta   90.00
_cell.angle_gamma   90.00
#
_symmetry.space_group_name_H-M   'P 1'
#
loop_
_entity.id
_entity.type
_entity.pdbx_description
1 polymer ?
#
loop_
_entity_poly.entity_id
_entity_poly.type
_entity_poly.pdbx_seq_one_letter_code
_entity_poly.pdbx_strand_id
1 'polypeptide(L)'
;MYQTLVLIHILSAIIGVGPTFFAHVLFRKEQSISELRSSLSMFKKLEIFPKIGGTLAVITGIILYFIGEWGAFTQLWLLGTLILYILIQILIIAFIGPKSKKLRLYLSDPTTGRLDVLPSEYKKMFYQANRLFWLASTMGVLIFILMILKPSGL
;
A
#
# COMPACT_ATOMS: atom_id res chain seq x y z
N MET A 1 20.54 20.64 -5.65
CA MET A 1 19.66 20.47 -4.47
C MET A 1 18.24 20.06 -4.88
N TYR A 2 17.55 20.85 -5.70
CA TYR A 2 16.17 20.55 -6.14
C TYR A 2 16.03 19.17 -6.83
N GLN A 3 16.87 18.86 -7.83
CA GLN A 3 16.84 17.56 -8.52
C GLN A 3 17.09 16.38 -7.58
N THR A 4 17.94 16.55 -6.57
CA THR A 4 18.19 15.55 -5.53
C THR A 4 16.93 15.29 -4.70
N LEU A 5 16.19 16.34 -4.35
CA LEU A 5 14.93 16.20 -3.62
C LEU A 5 13.85 15.53 -4.48
N VAL A 6 13.77 15.87 -5.77
CA VAL A 6 12.88 15.19 -6.73
C VAL A 6 13.22 13.70 -6.81
N LEU A 7 14.51 13.35 -6.90
CA LEU A 7 14.96 11.96 -6.91
C LEU A 7 14.53 11.23 -5.63
N ILE A 8 14.77 11.82 -4.46
CA ILE A 8 14.38 11.23 -3.17
C ILE A 8 12.86 11.05 -3.12
N HIS A 9 12.08 12.03 -3.57
CA HIS A 9 10.63 11.95 -3.60
C HIS A 9 10.12 10.78 -4.47
N ILE A 10 10.62 10.69 -5.71
CA ILE A 10 10.22 9.63 -6.64
C ILE A 10 10.64 8.26 -6.11
N LEU A 11 11.87 8.10 -5.63
CA LEU A 11 12.34 6.83 -5.08
C LEU A 11 11.54 6.44 -3.82
N SER A 12 11.21 7.40 -2.96
CA SER A 12 10.38 7.16 -1.78
C SER A 12 8.99 6.67 -2.16
N ALA A 13 8.38 7.26 -3.18
CA ALA A 13 7.08 6.84 -3.70
C ALA A 13 7.14 5.44 -4.31
N ILE A 14 8.14 5.15 -5.15
CA ILE A 14 8.32 3.83 -5.78
C ILE A 14 8.56 2.74 -4.74
N ILE A 15 9.50 2.95 -3.81
CA ILE A 15 9.84 1.98 -2.77
C ILE A 15 8.69 1.82 -1.78
N GLY A 16 8.00 2.91 -1.43
CA GLY A 16 6.88 2.91 -0.51
C GLY A 16 5.65 2.19 -1.05
N VAL A 17 5.26 2.48 -2.30
CA VAL A 17 4.06 1.90 -2.92
C VAL A 17 4.34 0.52 -3.53
N GLY A 18 5.60 0.22 -3.89
CA GLY A 18 6.02 -1.02 -4.55
C GLY A 18 5.38 -2.30 -3.98
N PRO A 19 5.45 -2.56 -2.66
CA PRO A 19 4.88 -3.77 -2.09
C PRO A 19 3.36 -3.91 -2.22
N THR A 20 2.63 -2.81 -2.44
CA THR A 20 1.18 -2.85 -2.73
C THR A 20 0.89 -3.61 -4.03
N PHE A 21 1.78 -3.60 -5.02
CA PHE A 21 1.66 -4.37 -6.26
C PHE A 21 1.96 -5.87 -6.09
N PHE A 22 2.52 -6.28 -4.96
CA PHE A 22 2.81 -7.69 -4.68
C PHE A 22 1.82 -8.29 -3.67
N ALA A 23 1.11 -7.47 -2.91
CA ALA A 23 0.24 -7.92 -1.84
C ALA A 23 -0.88 -8.87 -2.31
N HIS A 24 -1.46 -8.65 -3.50
CA HIS A 24 -2.47 -9.57 -4.05
C HIS A 24 -1.91 -10.95 -4.43
N VAL A 25 -0.60 -11.05 -4.72
CA VAL A 25 0.07 -12.33 -4.99
C VAL A 25 0.24 -13.13 -3.70
N LEU A 26 0.59 -12.44 -2.60
CA LEU A 26 0.64 -13.03 -1.26
C LEU A 26 -0.74 -13.46 -0.76
N PHE A 27 -1.80 -12.78 -1.19
CA PHE A 27 -3.19 -13.07 -0.82
C PHE A 27 -3.96 -13.81 -1.93
N ARG A 28 -3.25 -14.59 -2.75
CA ARG A 28 -3.88 -15.42 -3.82
C ARG A 28 -4.86 -16.42 -3.22
N LYS A 29 -5.87 -16.80 -4.01
CA LYS A 29 -6.85 -17.81 -3.59
C LYS A 29 -6.19 -19.20 -3.49
N GLU A 30 -6.87 -20.11 -2.80
CA GLU A 30 -6.53 -21.55 -2.76
C GLU A 30 -5.17 -21.89 -2.14
N GLN A 31 -4.63 -21.02 -1.28
CA GLN A 31 -3.46 -21.33 -0.48
C GLN A 31 -3.77 -22.41 0.56
N SER A 32 -2.83 -23.35 0.74
CA SER A 32 -2.78 -24.17 1.96
C SER A 32 -2.56 -23.31 3.20
N ILE A 33 -2.90 -23.84 4.38
CA ILE A 33 -2.72 -23.13 5.65
C ILE A 33 -1.24 -22.76 5.89
N SER A 34 -0.31 -23.63 5.50
CA SER A 34 1.13 -23.37 5.61
C SER A 34 1.58 -22.21 4.71
N GLU A 35 1.15 -22.20 3.44
CA GLU A 35 1.44 -21.10 2.52
C GLU A 35 0.83 -19.77 3.00
N LEU A 36 -0.38 -19.81 3.54
CA LEU A 36 -1.07 -18.64 4.07
C LEU A 36 -0.31 -18.04 5.27
N ARG A 37 0.19 -18.88 6.20
CA ARG A 37 1.05 -18.42 7.30
C ARG A 37 2.31 -17.72 6.80
N SER A 38 3.00 -18.33 5.84
CA SER A 38 4.20 -17.77 5.23
C SER A 38 3.91 -16.43 4.55
N SER A 39 2.82 -16.37 3.77
CA SER A 39 2.38 -15.16 3.06
C SER A 39 2.04 -14.02 4.00
N LEU A 40 1.34 -14.31 5.10
CA LEU A 40 1.00 -13.31 6.13
C LEU A 40 2.21 -12.80 6.90
N SER A 41 3.21 -13.66 7.13
CA SER A 41 4.50 -13.29 7.73
C SER A 41 5.27 -12.37 6.79
N MET A 42 5.34 -12.70 5.49
CA MET A 42 5.97 -11.86 4.47
C MET A 42 5.25 -10.52 4.34
N PHE A 43 3.93 -10.52 4.28
CA PHE A 43 3.14 -9.29 4.22
C PHE A 43 3.41 -8.35 5.40
N LYS A 44 3.54 -8.89 6.62
CA LYS A 44 3.88 -8.09 7.81
C LYS A 44 5.23 -7.38 7.65
N LYS A 45 6.20 -7.97 6.95
CA LYS A 45 7.49 -7.32 6.68
C LYS A 45 7.33 -6.24 5.61
N LEU A 46 6.51 -6.50 4.59
CA LEU A 46 6.25 -5.57 3.50
C LEU A 46 5.42 -4.34 3.91
N GLU A 47 4.58 -4.44 4.94
CA GLU A 47 3.73 -3.33 5.39
C GLU A 47 4.52 -2.14 5.98
N ILE A 48 5.83 -2.29 6.23
CA ILE A 48 6.69 -1.20 6.72
C ILE A 48 7.07 -0.21 5.61
N PHE A 49 7.18 -0.68 4.37
CA PHE A 49 7.58 0.14 3.22
C PHE A 49 6.61 1.30 2.96
N PRO A 50 5.28 1.09 2.84
CA PRO A 50 4.34 2.19 2.65
C PRO A 50 4.26 3.13 3.85
N LYS A 51 4.65 2.69 5.06
CA LYS A 51 4.72 3.57 6.25
C LYS A 51 5.92 4.51 6.15
N ILE A 52 7.09 3.99 5.80
CA ILE A 52 8.33 4.79 5.72
C ILE A 52 8.40 5.55 4.40
N GLY A 53 8.41 4.84 3.27
CA GLY A 53 8.54 5.42 1.94
C GLY A 53 7.36 6.34 1.60
N GLY A 54 6.15 5.98 2.02
CA GLY A 54 4.98 6.84 1.84
C GLY A 54 5.08 8.14 2.66
N THR A 55 5.51 8.06 3.93
CA THR A 55 5.72 9.27 4.75
C THR A 55 6.80 10.17 4.16
N LEU A 56 7.92 9.58 3.72
CA LEU A 56 8.98 10.32 3.04
C LEU A 56 8.49 10.97 1.74
N ALA A 57 7.69 10.26 0.94
CA ALA A 57 7.10 10.81 -0.28
C ALA A 57 6.19 12.02 0.03
N VAL A 58 5.35 11.95 1.06
CA VAL A 58 4.51 13.09 1.47
C VAL A 58 5.35 14.27 1.92
N ILE A 59 6.30 14.07 2.85
CA ILE A 59 7.14 15.15 3.38
C ILE A 59 7.92 15.82 2.25
N THR A 60 8.61 15.03 1.42
CA THR A 60 9.40 15.56 0.31
C THR A 60 8.52 16.20 -0.77
N GLY A 61 7.31 15.69 -1.01
CA GLY A 61 6.34 16.29 -1.93
C GLY A 61 5.86 17.66 -1.45
N ILE A 62 5.58 17.81 -0.16
CA ILE A 62 5.22 19.09 0.46
C ILE A 62 6.39 20.08 0.34
N ILE A 63 7.62 19.65 0.65
CA ILE A 63 8.81 20.50 0.50
C ILE A 63 8.96 20.93 -0.98
N LEU A 64 8.83 20.00 -1.93
CA LEU A 64 8.90 20.29 -3.37
C LEU A 64 7.85 21.29 -3.83
N TYR A 65 6.66 21.25 -3.25
CA TYR A 65 5.59 22.22 -3.52
C TYR A 65 5.99 23.62 -3.04
N PHE A 66 6.49 23.76 -1.81
CA PHE A 66 6.86 25.08 -1.27
C PHE A 66 8.09 25.70 -1.90
N ILE A 67 9.05 24.90 -2.36
CA ILE A 67 10.28 25.43 -3.01
C ILE A 67 10.13 25.61 -4.52
N GLY A 68 9.08 25.07 -5.14
CA GLY A 68 8.87 25.11 -6.58
C GLY A 68 7.72 26.02 -6.98
N GLU A 69 7.78 26.57 -8.18
CA GLU A 69 6.73 27.43 -8.73
C GLU A 69 5.62 26.62 -9.41
N TRP A 70 4.93 25.78 -8.62
CA TRP A 70 3.92 24.85 -9.17
C TRP A 70 2.51 25.45 -9.31
N GLY A 71 2.31 26.70 -8.90
CA GLY A 71 0.99 27.33 -8.89
C GLY A 71 0.10 26.81 -7.75
N ALA A 72 -1.21 26.67 -8.00
CA ALA A 72 -2.17 26.31 -6.97
C ALA A 72 -2.06 24.85 -6.52
N PHE A 73 -2.10 24.60 -5.21
CA PHE A 73 -2.12 23.25 -4.62
C PHE A 73 -3.29 22.38 -5.10
N THR A 74 -4.38 23.01 -5.55
CA THR A 74 -5.61 22.35 -6.04
C THR A 74 -5.47 21.74 -7.42
N GLN A 75 -4.30 21.85 -8.06
CA GLN A 75 -4.04 21.15 -9.31
C GLN A 75 -4.28 19.65 -9.16
N LEU A 76 -4.92 19.06 -10.18
CA LEU A 76 -5.40 17.67 -10.13
C LEU A 76 -4.29 16.67 -9.81
N TRP A 77 -3.08 16.87 -10.32
CA TRP A 77 -1.96 15.96 -10.06
C TRP A 77 -1.40 16.06 -8.63
N LEU A 78 -1.45 17.25 -8.00
CA LEU A 78 -1.03 17.44 -6.61
C LEU A 78 -2.10 16.89 -5.66
N LEU A 79 -3.29 17.49 -5.71
CA LEU A 79 -4.38 17.17 -4.80
C LEU A 79 -4.89 15.75 -5.03
N GLY A 80 -5.03 15.32 -6.28
CA GLY A 80 -5.45 13.97 -6.64
C GLY A 80 -4.48 12.90 -6.14
N THR A 81 -3.16 13.11 -6.30
CA THR A 81 -2.15 12.18 -5.78
C THR A 81 -2.23 12.08 -4.26
N LEU A 82 -2.36 13.20 -3.56
CA LEU A 82 -2.46 13.21 -2.10
C LEU A 82 -3.73 12.50 -1.60
N ILE A 83 -4.87 12.76 -2.23
CA ILE A 83 -6.14 12.10 -1.91
C ILE A 83 -6.02 10.59 -2.15
N LEU A 84 -5.54 10.16 -3.32
CA LEU A 84 -5.35 8.74 -3.64
C LEU A 84 -4.42 8.08 -2.62
N TYR A 85 -3.32 8.74 -2.24
CA TYR A 85 -2.39 8.22 -1.25
C TYR A 85 -3.04 8.05 0.13
N ILE A 86 -3.79 9.04 0.62
CA ILE A 86 -4.52 8.95 1.89
C ILE A 86 -5.53 7.81 1.87
N LEU A 87 -6.27 7.67 0.77
CA LEU A 87 -7.24 6.58 0.60
C LEU A 87 -6.54 5.20 0.63
N ILE A 88 -5.39 5.05 -0.02
CA ILE A 88 -4.58 3.82 0.07
C ILE A 88 -4.19 3.56 1.54
N GLN A 89 -3.71 4.57 2.27
CA GLN A 89 -3.33 4.41 3.68
C GLN A 89 -4.52 3.98 4.54
N ILE A 90 -5.70 4.54 4.33
CA ILE A 90 -6.93 4.13 5.00
C ILE A 90 -7.24 2.65 4.68
N LEU A 91 -7.20 2.24 3.40
CA LEU A 91 -7.44 0.84 3.01
C LEU A 91 -6.47 -0.12 3.70
N ILE A 92 -5.18 0.21 3.74
CA ILE A 92 -4.15 -0.65 4.30
C ILE A 92 -4.24 -0.69 5.83
N ILE A 93 -4.28 0.47 6.50
CA ILE A 93 -4.19 0.56 7.97
C ILE A 93 -5.53 0.24 8.62
N ALA A 94 -6.65 0.78 8.12
CA ALA A 94 -7.95 0.65 8.78
C ALA A 94 -8.67 -0.65 8.42
N PHE A 95 -8.55 -1.13 7.18
CA PHE A 95 -9.31 -2.30 6.72
C PHE A 95 -8.48 -3.57 6.65
N ILE A 96 -7.29 -3.53 6.05
CA ILE A 96 -6.51 -4.73 5.78
C ILE A 96 -5.67 -5.14 7.00
N GLY A 97 -4.96 -4.20 7.63
CA GLY A 97 -4.10 -4.45 8.79
C GLY A 97 -4.78 -5.26 9.91
N PRO A 98 -5.98 -4.85 10.37
CA PRO A 98 -6.71 -5.59 11.40
C PRO A 98 -7.11 -7.00 10.97
N LYS A 99 -7.57 -7.17 9.73
CA LYS A 99 -7.96 -8.49 9.18
C LYS A 99 -6.75 -9.43 9.09
N SER A 100 -5.62 -8.94 8.58
CA SER A 100 -4.37 -9.68 8.51
C SER A 100 -3.84 -10.04 9.91
N LYS A 101 -3.98 -9.14 10.89
CA LYS A 101 -3.61 -9.42 12.29
C LYS A 101 -4.50 -10.50 12.91
N LYS A 102 -5.84 -10.40 12.78
CA LYS A 102 -6.79 -11.40 13.28
C LYS A 102 -6.48 -12.78 12.69
N LEU A 103 -6.25 -12.85 11.38
CA LEU A 103 -5.95 -14.09 10.68
C LEU A 103 -4.61 -14.71 11.13
N ARG A 104 -3.57 -13.90 11.32
CA ARG A 104 -2.29 -14.39 11.88
C ARG A 104 -2.46 -14.94 13.29
N LEU A 105 -3.19 -14.24 14.16
CA LEU A 105 -3.42 -14.69 15.54
C LEU A 105 -4.17 -16.03 15.56
N TYR A 106 -5.21 -16.17 14.75
CA TYR A 106 -5.95 -17.42 14.59
C TYR A 106 -5.06 -18.56 14.12
N LEU A 107 -4.22 -18.32 13.12
CA LEU A 107 -3.31 -19.36 12.63
C LEU A 107 -2.25 -19.69 13.69
N SER A 108 -1.66 -18.71 14.36
CA SER A 108 -0.61 -18.97 15.36
C SER A 108 -1.07 -19.73 16.60
N ASP A 109 -2.37 -19.86 16.85
CA ASP A 109 -2.91 -20.60 17.99
C ASP A 109 -2.70 -22.13 17.83
N PRO A 110 -2.04 -22.80 18.79
CA PRO A 110 -1.77 -24.25 18.74
C PRO A 110 -3.02 -25.14 18.72
N THR A 111 -4.16 -24.62 19.19
CA THR A 111 -5.41 -25.37 19.35
C THR A 111 -6.29 -25.31 18.08
N THR A 112 -6.27 -24.17 17.38
CA THR A 112 -7.06 -23.92 16.16
C THR A 112 -6.23 -24.01 14.88
N GLY A 113 -4.90 -23.89 14.98
CA GLY A 113 -3.96 -23.92 13.86
C GLY A 113 -3.68 -25.31 13.26
N ARG A 114 -4.31 -26.37 13.77
CA ARG A 114 -4.22 -27.76 13.29
C ARG A 114 -5.29 -28.13 12.25
N LEU A 115 -6.22 -27.22 11.95
CA LEU A 115 -7.21 -27.46 10.91
C LEU A 115 -6.57 -27.33 9.52
N ASP A 116 -6.76 -28.33 8.66
CA ASP A 116 -6.31 -28.31 7.27
C ASP A 116 -7.06 -27.28 6.41
N VAL A 117 -8.22 -26.82 6.89
CA VAL A 117 -9.13 -25.93 6.17
C VAL A 117 -9.45 -24.69 7.00
N LEU A 118 -9.33 -23.52 6.36
CA LEU A 118 -9.67 -22.24 6.96
C LEU A 118 -11.20 -22.10 7.10
N PRO A 119 -11.74 -21.73 8.28
CA PRO A 119 -13.17 -21.52 8.43
C PRO A 119 -13.71 -20.48 7.44
N SER A 120 -14.98 -20.61 7.07
CA SER A 120 -15.64 -19.79 6.04
C SER A 120 -15.58 -18.28 6.34
N GLU A 121 -15.68 -17.88 7.61
CA GLU A 121 -15.54 -16.48 8.04
C GLU A 121 -14.16 -15.92 7.65
N TYR A 122 -13.08 -16.61 8.04
CA TYR A 122 -11.70 -16.21 7.76
C TYR A 122 -11.37 -16.26 6.27
N LYS A 123 -11.93 -17.24 5.55
CA LYS A 123 -11.81 -17.33 4.08
C LYS A 123 -12.45 -16.12 3.39
N LYS A 124 -13.63 -15.69 3.84
CA LYS A 124 -14.31 -14.48 3.33
C LYS A 124 -13.49 -13.22 3.64
N MET A 125 -12.96 -13.08 4.87
CA MET A 125 -12.11 -11.96 5.26
C MET A 125 -10.86 -11.86 4.38
N PHE A 126 -10.21 -12.99 4.13
CA PHE A 126 -9.01 -13.08 3.30
C PHE A 126 -9.28 -12.67 1.84
N TYR A 127 -10.35 -13.18 1.22
CA TYR A 127 -10.72 -12.79 -0.14
C TYR A 127 -11.12 -11.32 -0.26
N GLN A 128 -11.78 -10.76 0.76
CA GLN A 128 -12.04 -9.32 0.80
C GLN A 128 -10.73 -8.53 0.85
N ALA A 129 -9.75 -8.94 1.66
CA ALA A 129 -8.46 -8.28 1.72
C ALA A 129 -7.75 -8.30 0.36
N ASN A 130 -7.78 -9.43 -0.37
CA ASN A 130 -7.20 -9.52 -1.71
C ASN A 130 -7.82 -8.50 -2.69
N ARG A 131 -9.15 -8.34 -2.70
CA ARG A 131 -9.80 -7.33 -3.55
C ARG A 131 -9.40 -5.90 -3.18
N LEU A 132 -9.26 -5.61 -1.88
CA LEU A 132 -8.82 -4.30 -1.42
C LEU A 132 -7.36 -4.02 -1.82
N PHE A 133 -6.50 -5.04 -1.88
CA PHE A 133 -5.16 -4.87 -2.43
C PHE A 133 -5.18 -4.53 -3.91
N TRP A 134 -5.99 -5.21 -4.73
CA TRP A 134 -6.16 -4.84 -6.14
C TRP A 134 -6.61 -3.39 -6.33
N LEU A 135 -7.55 -2.93 -5.51
CA LEU A 135 -7.98 -1.53 -5.50
C LEU A 135 -6.82 -0.60 -5.14
N ALA A 136 -6.07 -0.91 -4.07
CA ALA A 136 -4.92 -0.13 -3.65
C ALA A 136 -3.80 -0.10 -4.72
N SER A 137 -3.52 -1.21 -5.41
CA SER A 137 -2.57 -1.28 -6.52
C SER A 137 -3.04 -0.40 -7.68
N THR A 138 -4.32 -0.46 -8.04
CA THR A 138 -4.90 0.38 -9.10
C THR A 138 -4.74 1.87 -8.77
N MET A 139 -5.04 2.26 -7.53
CA MET A 139 -4.82 3.63 -7.06
C MET A 139 -3.34 4.02 -7.08
N GLY A 140 -2.43 3.09 -6.77
CA GLY A 140 -0.99 3.29 -6.91
C GLY A 140 -0.55 3.56 -8.35
N VAL A 141 -1.13 2.85 -9.33
CA VAL A 141 -0.90 3.16 -10.76
C VAL A 141 -1.39 4.57 -11.09
N LEU A 142 -2.59 4.94 -10.63
CA LEU A 142 -3.15 6.28 -10.87
C LEU A 142 -2.26 7.38 -10.27
N ILE A 143 -1.68 7.16 -9.08
CA ILE A 143 -0.68 8.07 -8.50
C ILE A 143 0.51 8.25 -9.45
N PHE A 144 1.10 7.15 -9.95
CA PHE A 144 2.23 7.28 -10.89
C PHE A 144 1.84 7.95 -12.20
N ILE A 145 0.64 7.68 -12.73
CA ILE A 145 0.12 8.39 -13.89
C ILE A 145 0.05 9.90 -13.62
N LEU A 146 -0.51 10.32 -12.48
CA LEU A 146 -0.58 11.74 -12.12
C LEU A 146 0.82 12.37 -11.92
N MET A 147 1.77 11.63 -11.35
CA MET A 147 3.15 12.11 -11.17
C MET A 147 3.90 12.26 -12.50
N ILE A 148 3.65 11.37 -13.46
CA ILE A 148 4.30 11.38 -14.79
C ILE A 148 3.64 12.39 -15.72
N LEU A 149 2.30 12.40 -15.78
CA LEU A 149 1.51 13.30 -16.63
C LEU A 149 1.34 14.68 -16.02
N LYS A 150 1.97 14.97 -14.87
CA LYS A 150 1.95 16.32 -14.31
C LYS A 150 2.35 17.30 -15.42
N PRO A 151 1.65 18.43 -15.57
CA PRO A 151 2.06 19.43 -16.54
C PRO A 151 3.52 19.79 -16.26
N SER A 152 4.40 19.58 -17.22
CA SER A 152 5.72 20.19 -17.20
C SER A 152 5.46 21.69 -17.27
N GLY A 153 5.58 22.38 -16.14
CA GLY A 153 5.58 23.83 -16.13
C GLY A 153 6.60 24.33 -17.14
N LEU A 154 6.16 25.21 -18.04
CA LEU A 154 7.00 26.18 -18.73
C LEU A 154 7.69 27.06 -17.68
#